data_AF-A0A7I7NZ78-F1
#
_entry.id   AF-A0A7I7NZ78-F1
#
_cell.length_a   1.000
_cell.length_b   1.000
_cell.length_c   1.000
_cell.angle_alpha   90.00
_cell.angle_beta   90.00
_cell.angle_gamma   90.00
#
_symmetry.space_group_name_H-M   'P 1'
#
loop_
_entity.id
_entity.type
_entity.pdbx_description
1 polymer ?
#
loop_
_entity_poly.entity_id
_entity_poly.type
_entity_poly.pdbx_seq_one_letter_code
_entity_poly.pdbx_strand_id
1 'polypeptide(L)'
;MEQIMARISYGLTGCMSVALALVTAVPAEAIPNTRCTLTTPVQEVQHVSQLPAELLKLFPPIADIGAPFNATDSVSDPTLPFRRLIRAGNRDADWFVWYEHGGVGYFWQAVVARVKPGSEPKVLANGGTISDTLCNLTDGAFTGAVPPYPSGSWAASDF
;
A
#
# COMPACT_ATOMS: atom_id res chain seq x y z
N MET A 1 5.70 9.43 89.07
CA MET A 1 5.94 8.02 88.68
C MET A 1 6.08 8.02 87.17
N GLU A 2 7.29 8.24 86.69
CA GLU A 2 8.32 7.21 86.41
C GLU A 2 8.04 6.46 85.09
N GLN A 3 8.89 6.79 84.11
CA GLN A 3 9.64 5.94 83.15
C GLN A 3 9.00 4.64 82.65
N ILE A 4 9.11 4.37 81.34
CA ILE A 4 9.86 3.23 80.76
C ILE A 4 9.77 3.23 79.21
N MET A 5 10.92 3.51 78.59
CA MET A 5 11.65 2.73 77.59
C MET A 5 10.93 1.99 76.43
N ALA A 6 11.23 2.50 75.22
CA ALA A 6 11.71 1.83 74.00
C ALA A 6 10.92 0.66 73.35
N ARG A 7 10.73 0.80 72.03
CA ARG A 7 11.14 -0.20 71.03
C ARG A 7 11.25 0.43 69.63
N ILE A 8 12.48 0.48 69.13
CA ILE A 8 12.81 0.68 67.72
C ILE A 8 12.50 -0.64 67.00
N SER A 9 11.82 -0.57 65.86
CA SER A 9 11.68 -1.71 64.95
C SER A 9 12.01 -1.23 63.55
N TYR A 10 13.16 -1.71 63.05
CA TYR A 10 13.55 -1.63 61.65
C TYR A 10 12.72 -2.64 60.85
N GLY A 11 12.07 -2.19 59.78
CA GLY A 11 11.24 -3.03 58.91
C GLY A 11 11.43 -2.70 57.44
N LEU A 12 12.24 -3.54 56.79
CA LEU A 12 12.29 -3.92 55.37
C LEU A 12 11.97 -2.89 54.27
N THR A 13 13.04 -2.55 53.54
CA THR A 13 13.21 -2.68 52.08
C THR A 13 11.97 -3.01 51.25
N GLY A 14 11.63 -2.08 50.35
CA GLY A 14 10.78 -2.33 49.18
C GLY A 14 11.06 -1.28 48.12
N CYS A 15 12.19 -1.39 47.41
CA CYS A 15 12.39 -0.62 46.17
C CYS A 15 11.39 -1.12 45.14
N MET A 16 10.26 -0.42 45.00
CA MET A 16 9.35 -0.59 43.88
C MET A 16 10.06 -0.12 42.62
N SER A 17 10.70 -1.05 41.91
CA SER A 17 11.18 -0.81 40.55
C SER A 17 9.97 -0.74 39.62
N VAL A 18 9.53 0.48 39.29
CA VAL A 18 8.55 0.70 38.23
C VAL A 18 9.23 0.36 36.90
N ALA A 19 8.89 -0.80 36.33
CA ALA A 19 9.28 -1.13 34.97
C ALA A 19 8.53 -0.18 34.01
N LEU A 20 9.26 0.82 33.50
CA LEU A 20 8.75 1.72 32.47
C LEU A 20 8.62 0.93 31.17
N ALA A 21 7.43 0.40 30.89
CA ALA A 21 7.14 -0.20 29.59
C ALA A 21 7.16 0.92 28.54
N LEU A 22 8.23 0.97 27.74
CA LEU A 22 8.28 1.80 26.54
C LEU A 22 7.26 1.23 25.55
N VAL A 23 6.07 1.83 25.52
CA VAL A 23 5.10 1.63 24.44
C VAL A 23 5.75 2.21 23.19
N THR A 24 6.33 1.34 22.35
CA THR A 24 6.73 1.75 21.02
C THR A 24 5.44 1.96 20.24
N ALA A 25 5.13 3.23 19.93
CA ALA A 25 4.06 3.53 19.00
C ALA A 25 4.44 2.90 17.67
N VAL A 26 3.70 1.88 17.24
CA VAL A 26 3.75 1.42 15.85
C VAL A 26 3.41 2.65 15.00
N PRO A 27 4.32 3.13 14.12
CA PRO A 27 3.96 4.21 13.23
C PRO A 27 2.71 3.78 12.47
N ALA A 28 1.68 4.62 12.47
CA ALA A 28 0.51 4.40 11.64
C ALA A 28 1.00 4.16 10.21
N GLU A 29 0.72 2.98 9.66
CA GLU A 29 1.04 2.66 8.28
C GLU A 29 0.45 3.75 7.40
N ALA A 30 1.32 4.48 6.70
CA ALA A 30 0.90 5.61 5.90
C ALA A 30 0.10 5.05 4.71
N ILE A 31 -1.22 5.27 4.73
CA ILE A 31 -2.07 5.16 3.54
C ILE A 31 -1.34 5.90 2.41
N PRO A 32 -1.07 5.26 1.26
CA PRO A 32 -0.31 5.89 0.21
C PRO A 32 -0.96 7.19 -0.25
N ASN A 33 -0.14 8.21 -0.56
CA ASN A 33 -0.62 9.42 -1.18
C ASN A 33 -1.01 9.12 -2.63
N THR A 34 -2.29 8.80 -2.86
CA THR A 34 -2.84 8.48 -4.17
C THR A 34 -2.91 9.67 -5.13
N ARG A 35 -2.57 10.88 -4.65
CA ARG A 35 -2.56 12.13 -5.41
C ARG A 35 -1.16 12.74 -5.53
N CYS A 36 -0.11 11.99 -5.18
CA CYS A 36 1.25 12.46 -5.32
C CYS A 36 1.56 12.84 -6.78
N THR A 37 2.35 13.89 -6.96
CA THR A 37 2.75 14.36 -8.29
C THR A 37 3.81 13.42 -8.84
N LEU A 38 3.56 12.84 -10.01
CA LEU A 38 4.59 12.09 -10.74
C LEU A 38 5.59 13.07 -11.34
N THR A 39 6.88 12.74 -11.24
CA THR A 39 7.96 13.51 -11.88
C THR A 39 7.84 13.43 -13.39
N THR A 40 7.42 12.27 -13.89
CA THR A 40 7.11 12.05 -15.31
C THR A 40 5.71 12.62 -15.63
N PRO A 41 5.58 13.60 -16.55
CA PRO A 41 4.27 14.07 -16.99
C PRO A 41 3.48 12.95 -17.65
N VAL A 42 2.21 12.83 -17.29
CA VAL A 42 1.30 11.79 -17.78
C VAL A 42 -0.03 12.41 -18.21
N GLN A 43 -0.67 11.78 -19.18
CA GLN A 43 -2.08 12.00 -19.47
C GLN A 43 -2.89 11.04 -18.60
N GLU A 44 -3.65 11.59 -17.66
CA GLU A 44 -4.49 10.78 -16.77
C GLU A 44 -5.82 10.38 -17.43
N VAL A 45 -6.31 9.22 -17.03
CA VAL A 45 -7.65 8.74 -17.34
C VAL A 45 -8.45 8.56 -16.05
N GLN A 46 -9.78 8.68 -16.15
CA GLN A 46 -10.67 8.66 -14.99
C GLN A 46 -11.44 7.35 -14.85
N HIS A 47 -11.52 6.57 -15.92
CA HIS A 47 -12.28 5.33 -15.96
C HIS A 47 -11.47 4.16 -16.52
N VAL A 48 -11.80 2.95 -16.06
CA VAL A 48 -11.24 1.68 -16.54
C VAL A 48 -11.47 1.52 -18.04
N SER A 49 -12.62 1.99 -18.55
CA SER A 49 -12.99 1.93 -19.97
C SER A 49 -12.09 2.76 -20.90
N GLN A 50 -11.27 3.66 -20.34
CA GLN A 50 -10.31 4.47 -21.09
C GLN A 50 -8.93 3.79 -21.20
N LEU A 51 -8.70 2.69 -20.48
CA LEU A 51 -7.47 1.92 -20.59
C LEU A 51 -7.43 1.15 -21.92
N PRO A 52 -6.25 0.96 -22.54
CA PRO A 52 -6.11 0.11 -23.70
C PRO A 52 -6.61 -1.30 -23.43
N ALA A 53 -7.29 -1.90 -24.40
CA ALA A 53 -7.82 -3.27 -24.26
C ALA A 53 -6.72 -4.30 -24.02
N GLU A 54 -5.53 -4.11 -24.60
CA GLU A 54 -4.36 -4.94 -24.35
C GLU A 54 -3.93 -4.87 -22.88
N LEU A 55 -3.93 -3.67 -22.30
CA LEU A 55 -3.57 -3.45 -20.90
C LEU A 55 -4.58 -4.10 -19.96
N LEU A 56 -5.88 -3.98 -20.26
CA LEU A 56 -6.95 -4.57 -19.46
C LEU A 56 -6.84 -6.10 -19.34
N LYS A 57 -6.23 -6.79 -20.32
CA LYS A 57 -6.03 -8.25 -20.28
C LYS A 57 -5.08 -8.72 -19.17
N LEU A 58 -4.24 -7.82 -18.63
CA LEU A 58 -3.36 -8.17 -17.52
C LEU A 58 -4.12 -8.37 -16.20
N PHE A 59 -5.24 -7.68 -16.05
CA PHE A 59 -5.94 -7.57 -14.77
C PHE A 59 -7.14 -8.51 -14.70
N PRO A 60 -7.41 -9.10 -13.52
CA PRO A 60 -8.76 -9.49 -13.16
C PRO A 60 -9.74 -8.31 -13.28
N PRO A 61 -11.06 -8.54 -13.20
CA PRO A 61 -12.04 -7.46 -13.17
C PRO A 61 -11.68 -6.37 -12.14
N ILE A 62 -11.77 -5.12 -12.57
CA ILE A 62 -11.41 -3.94 -11.79
C ILE A 62 -12.57 -2.94 -11.79
N ALA A 63 -12.96 -2.47 -10.61
CA ALA A 63 -13.97 -1.44 -10.44
C ALA A 63 -13.41 -0.06 -10.80
N ASP A 64 -14.28 0.83 -11.28
CA ASP A 64 -13.96 2.25 -11.46
C ASP A 64 -13.66 2.95 -10.12
N ILE A 65 -13.03 4.13 -10.21
CA ILE A 65 -12.70 4.96 -9.05
C ILE A 65 -13.97 5.23 -8.23
N GLY A 66 -13.93 4.85 -6.95
CA GLY A 66 -15.03 5.06 -6.00
C GLY A 66 -16.21 4.08 -6.12
N ALA A 67 -16.21 3.17 -7.11
CA ALA A 67 -17.25 2.14 -7.20
C ALA A 67 -17.12 1.09 -6.07
N PRO A 68 -18.18 0.32 -5.78
CA PRO A 68 -18.11 -0.80 -4.84
C PRO A 68 -17.15 -1.90 -5.32
N PHE A 69 -16.45 -2.53 -4.38
CA PHE A 69 -15.54 -3.65 -4.61
C PHE A 69 -15.39 -4.48 -3.33
N ASN A 70 -14.92 -5.72 -3.46
CA ASN A 70 -14.61 -6.60 -2.33
C ASN A 70 -13.21 -6.32 -1.78
N ALA A 71 -13.13 -5.57 -0.67
CA ALA A 71 -11.87 -5.23 -0.01
C ALA A 71 -11.27 -6.38 0.81
N THR A 72 -12.10 -7.32 1.27
CA THR A 72 -11.69 -8.48 2.07
C THR A 72 -12.15 -9.78 1.41
N ASP A 73 -11.63 -10.91 1.87
CA ASP A 73 -12.05 -12.25 1.48
C ASP A 73 -13.42 -12.68 2.08
N SER A 74 -13.99 -11.87 2.98
CA SER A 74 -15.35 -12.05 3.50
C SER A 74 -16.37 -11.36 2.59
N VAL A 75 -16.79 -12.08 1.55
CA VAL A 75 -17.60 -11.55 0.45
C VAL A 75 -19.10 -11.60 0.75
N SER A 76 -19.77 -10.45 0.64
CA SER A 76 -21.24 -10.36 0.68
C SER A 76 -21.87 -10.32 -0.71
N ASP A 77 -21.18 -9.73 -1.70
CA ASP A 77 -21.60 -9.71 -3.11
C ASP A 77 -20.47 -10.27 -4.00
N PRO A 78 -20.60 -11.52 -4.49
CA PRO A 78 -19.57 -12.16 -5.30
C PRO A 78 -19.48 -11.61 -6.73
N THR A 79 -20.38 -10.71 -7.14
CA THR A 79 -20.33 -10.10 -8.47
C THR A 79 -19.39 -8.88 -8.52
N LEU A 80 -19.03 -8.33 -7.36
CA LEU A 80 -18.11 -7.21 -7.26
C LEU A 80 -16.65 -7.66 -7.45
N PRO A 81 -15.82 -6.85 -8.14
CA PRO A 81 -14.40 -7.15 -8.29
C PRO A 81 -13.65 -7.02 -6.96
N PHE A 82 -12.46 -7.62 -6.88
CA PHE A 82 -11.53 -7.45 -5.75
C PHE A 82 -10.51 -6.33 -5.95
N ARG A 83 -10.58 -5.64 -7.10
CA ARG A 83 -9.71 -4.52 -7.44
C ARG A 83 -10.55 -3.27 -7.64
N ARG A 84 -10.03 -2.13 -7.21
CA ARG A 84 -10.63 -0.83 -7.52
C ARG A 84 -9.58 0.14 -8.01
N LEU A 85 -9.82 0.72 -9.18
CA LEU A 85 -8.97 1.74 -9.77
C LEU A 85 -8.84 2.93 -8.81
N ILE A 86 -7.60 3.41 -8.67
CA ILE A 86 -7.27 4.62 -7.90
C ILE A 86 -6.88 5.74 -8.86
N ARG A 87 -5.94 5.45 -9.75
CA ARG A 87 -5.36 6.41 -10.69
C ARG A 87 -4.71 5.64 -11.83
N ALA A 88 -4.86 6.13 -13.05
CA ALA A 88 -4.14 5.59 -14.19
C ALA A 88 -3.85 6.69 -15.21
N GLY A 89 -2.90 6.41 -16.08
CA GLY A 89 -2.54 7.30 -17.16
C GLY A 89 -1.34 6.78 -17.93
N ASN A 90 -0.87 7.58 -18.87
CA ASN A 90 0.24 7.18 -19.72
C ASN A 90 1.18 8.33 -20.05
N ARG A 91 2.40 7.94 -20.40
CA ARG A 91 3.34 8.73 -21.18
C ARG A 91 3.70 7.92 -22.40
N ASP A 92 3.37 8.43 -23.58
CA ASP A 92 3.57 7.71 -24.84
C ASP A 92 2.94 6.30 -24.78
N ALA A 93 3.77 5.26 -24.95
CA ALA A 93 3.37 3.86 -24.88
C ALA A 93 3.41 3.27 -23.46
N ASP A 94 3.96 3.98 -22.47
CA ASP A 94 4.11 3.46 -21.11
C ASP A 94 2.93 3.92 -20.25
N TRP A 95 2.15 2.94 -19.79
CA TRP A 95 0.96 3.12 -18.96
C TRP A 95 1.27 2.76 -17.52
N PHE A 96 0.67 3.49 -16.58
CA PHE A 96 0.59 3.07 -15.18
C PHE A 96 -0.88 2.87 -14.78
N VAL A 97 -1.11 1.89 -13.90
CA VAL A 97 -2.40 1.62 -13.27
C VAL A 97 -2.15 1.41 -11.78
N TRP A 98 -2.79 2.22 -10.95
CA TRP A 98 -2.82 2.05 -9.50
C TRP A 98 -4.19 1.59 -9.06
N TYR A 99 -4.23 0.62 -8.17
CA TYR A 99 -5.49 0.09 -7.66
C TYR A 99 -5.35 -0.40 -6.22
N GLU A 100 -6.49 -0.43 -5.53
CA GLU A 100 -6.65 -1.14 -4.27
C GLU A 100 -6.80 -2.62 -4.59
N HIS A 101 -6.04 -3.46 -3.87
CA HIS A 101 -6.08 -4.90 -3.97
C HIS A 101 -6.72 -5.46 -2.70
N GLY A 102 -7.94 -5.98 -2.81
CA GLY A 102 -8.63 -6.70 -1.74
C GLY A 102 -8.41 -8.21 -1.76
N GLY A 103 -8.95 -8.89 -0.75
CA GLY A 103 -8.86 -10.35 -0.57
C GLY A 103 -8.32 -10.71 0.81
N VAL A 104 -7.47 -11.73 0.89
CA VAL A 104 -6.82 -12.15 2.16
C VAL A 104 -5.96 -11.03 2.75
N GLY A 105 -5.34 -10.23 1.87
CA GLY A 105 -4.63 -9.01 2.23
C GLY A 105 -5.23 -7.81 1.52
N TYR A 106 -5.19 -6.66 2.20
CA TYR A 106 -5.54 -5.37 1.64
C TYR A 106 -4.29 -4.50 1.46
N PHE A 107 -3.98 -4.11 0.23
CA PHE A 107 -2.83 -3.27 -0.09
C PHE A 107 -3.05 -2.48 -1.38
N TRP A 108 -2.10 -1.62 -1.73
CA TRP A 108 -2.11 -0.86 -2.98
C TRP A 108 -1.12 -1.45 -3.96
N GLN A 109 -1.46 -1.45 -5.24
CA GLN A 109 -0.60 -2.02 -6.25
C GLN A 109 -0.43 -1.05 -7.42
N ALA A 110 0.81 -0.92 -7.88
CA ALA A 110 1.19 -0.14 -9.03
C ALA A 110 1.75 -1.05 -10.12
N VAL A 111 1.09 -1.03 -11.28
CA VAL A 111 1.52 -1.73 -12.47
C VAL A 111 1.93 -0.71 -13.50
N VAL A 112 3.14 -0.85 -14.03
CA VAL A 112 3.63 -0.05 -15.16
C VAL A 112 3.93 -0.99 -16.30
N ALA A 113 3.33 -0.74 -17.46
CA ALA A 113 3.46 -1.60 -18.63
C ALA A 113 3.60 -0.77 -19.91
N ARG A 114 4.45 -1.25 -20.81
CA ARG A 114 4.56 -0.73 -22.18
C ARG A 114 3.52 -1.41 -23.05
N VAL A 115 2.61 -0.62 -23.62
CA VAL A 115 1.51 -1.07 -24.46
C VAL A 115 1.75 -0.60 -25.89
N LYS A 116 1.75 -1.54 -26.84
CA LYS A 116 1.77 -1.24 -28.28
C LYS A 116 0.52 -1.84 -28.91
N PRO A 117 -0.16 -1.11 -29.82
CA PRO A 117 -1.35 -1.62 -30.48
C PRO A 117 -1.11 -3.01 -31.10
N GLY A 118 -2.01 -3.96 -30.80
CA GLY A 118 -1.94 -5.32 -31.35
C GLY A 118 -0.81 -6.20 -30.81
N SER A 119 -0.09 -5.77 -29.78
CA SER A 119 0.95 -6.56 -29.11
C SER A 119 0.57 -6.87 -27.67
N GLU A 120 1.12 -7.95 -27.12
CA GLU A 120 1.02 -8.21 -25.68
C GLU A 120 1.72 -7.08 -24.88
N PRO A 121 1.11 -6.55 -23.80
CA PRO A 121 1.76 -5.56 -22.96
C PRO A 121 3.04 -6.11 -22.34
N LYS A 122 4.12 -5.31 -22.37
CA LYS A 122 5.34 -5.63 -21.63
C LYS A 122 5.28 -4.99 -20.26
N VAL A 123 5.13 -5.79 -19.21
CA VAL A 123 5.21 -5.33 -17.82
C VAL A 123 6.62 -4.82 -17.53
N LEU A 124 6.73 -3.58 -17.07
CA LEU A 124 7.96 -2.92 -16.66
C LEU A 124 8.14 -3.01 -15.14
N ALA A 125 7.04 -2.84 -14.39
CA ALA A 125 6.99 -3.05 -12.95
C ALA A 125 5.61 -3.55 -12.53
N ASN A 126 5.57 -4.39 -11.51
CA ASN A 126 4.36 -4.83 -10.84
C ASN A 126 4.65 -4.92 -9.33
N GLY A 127 4.29 -3.89 -8.57
CA GLY A 127 4.64 -3.84 -7.16
C GLY A 127 3.49 -3.46 -6.24
N GLY A 128 3.40 -4.21 -5.14
CA GLY A 128 2.49 -3.95 -4.03
C GLY A 128 3.13 -3.06 -2.97
N THR A 129 2.32 -2.33 -2.21
CA THR A 129 2.74 -1.49 -1.09
C THR A 129 1.63 -1.28 -0.05
N ILE A 130 2.03 -1.07 1.20
CA ILE A 130 1.21 -0.56 2.31
C ILE A 130 1.75 0.79 2.82
N SER A 131 2.61 1.44 2.05
CA SER A 131 3.35 2.66 2.41
C SER A 131 3.23 3.71 1.32
N ASP A 132 3.58 4.95 1.64
CA ASP A 132 3.56 6.06 0.68
C ASP A 132 4.69 6.00 -0.36
N THR A 133 4.58 5.08 -1.31
CA THR A 133 5.64 4.80 -2.31
C THR A 133 5.13 4.66 -3.75
N LEU A 134 3.81 4.84 -4.00
CA LEU A 134 3.21 4.67 -5.34
C LEU A 134 3.88 5.55 -6.40
N CYS A 135 4.13 6.84 -6.11
CA CYS A 135 4.86 7.71 -7.03
C CYS A 135 6.30 7.26 -7.25
N ASN A 136 7.05 6.98 -6.17
CA ASN A 136 8.46 6.60 -6.28
C ASN A 136 8.64 5.31 -7.09
N LEU A 137 7.77 4.33 -6.87
CA LEU A 137 7.72 3.09 -7.66
C LEU A 137 7.45 3.41 -9.14
N THR A 138 6.44 4.22 -9.41
CA THR A 138 6.00 4.52 -10.78
C THR A 138 7.02 5.36 -11.56
N ASP A 139 7.57 6.41 -10.96
CA ASP A 139 8.66 7.21 -11.55
C ASP A 139 9.93 6.38 -11.75
N GLY A 140 10.24 5.50 -10.79
CA GLY A 140 11.34 4.54 -10.92
C GLY A 140 11.12 3.57 -12.08
N ALA A 141 9.89 3.10 -12.30
CA ALA A 141 9.56 2.22 -13.43
C ALA A 141 9.65 2.96 -14.78
N PHE A 142 9.16 4.20 -14.87
CA PHE A 142 9.28 5.02 -16.08
C PHE A 142 10.74 5.30 -16.46
N THR A 143 11.63 5.41 -15.48
CA THR A 143 13.07 5.64 -15.70
C THR A 143 13.88 4.36 -15.84
N GLY A 144 13.27 3.18 -15.69
CA GLY A 144 13.95 1.89 -15.72
C GLY A 144 14.81 1.60 -14.48
N ALA A 145 14.64 2.37 -13.40
CA ALA A 145 15.30 2.17 -12.12
C ALA A 145 14.60 1.13 -11.23
N VAL A 146 13.34 0.81 -11.53
CA VAL A 146 12.58 -0.27 -10.89
C VAL A 146 12.36 -1.40 -11.90
N PRO A 147 12.66 -2.66 -11.54
CA PRO A 147 13.27 -3.12 -10.27
C PRO A 147 14.76 -2.73 -10.10
N PRO A 148 15.30 -2.67 -8.85
CA PRO A 148 14.69 -3.11 -7.58
C PRO A 148 13.57 -2.20 -7.06
N TYR A 149 12.65 -2.76 -6.28
CA TYR A 149 11.51 -2.03 -5.71
C TYR A 149 11.96 -1.12 -4.54
N PRO A 150 11.42 0.11 -4.42
CA PRO A 150 11.76 1.00 -3.31
C PRO A 150 11.30 0.44 -1.96
N SER A 151 11.90 0.92 -0.87
CA SER A 151 11.50 0.55 0.49
C SER A 151 9.99 0.76 0.69
N GLY A 152 9.35 -0.18 1.39
CA GLY A 152 7.91 -0.20 1.59
C GLY A 152 7.11 -0.77 0.40
N SER A 153 7.78 -1.28 -0.64
CA SER A 153 7.13 -2.04 -1.72
C SER A 153 7.84 -3.35 -2.02
N TRP A 154 7.14 -4.25 -2.71
CA TRP A 154 7.63 -5.57 -3.11
C TRP A 154 7.16 -5.92 -4.53
N ALA A 155 7.82 -6.89 -5.15
CA ALA A 155 7.35 -7.47 -6.42
C ALA A 155 6.08 -8.29 -6.17
N ALA A 156 4.95 -7.88 -6.73
CA ALA A 156 3.71 -8.64 -6.64
C ALA A 156 3.75 -9.83 -7.61
N SER A 157 3.27 -10.99 -7.16
CA SER A 157 3.24 -12.22 -7.97
C SER A 157 2.05 -12.29 -8.93
N ASP A 158 1.03 -11.46 -8.70
CA ASP A 158 -0.25 -11.45 -9.39
C ASP A 158 -0.72 -10.01 -9.68
N PHE A 159 -1.89 -9.89 -10.31
CA PHE A 159 -2.56 -8.63 -10.66
C PHE A 159 -3.87 -8.49 -9.87
#